data_AF-A0A3D2SWZ7-F1
#
_entry.id   AF-A0A3D2SWZ7-F1
#
_cell.length_a   1.000
_cell.length_b   1.000
_cell.length_c   1.000
_cell.angle_alpha   90.00
_cell.angle_beta   90.00
_cell.angle_gamma   90.00
#
_symmetry.space_group_name_H-M   'P 1'
#
loop_
_entity.id
_entity.type
_entity.pdbx_description
1 polymer ?
#
loop_
_entity_poly.entity_id
_entity_poly.type
_entity_poly.pdbx_seq_one_letter_code
_entity_poly.pdbx_strand_id
1 'polypeptide(L)'
;MKYDLVSIGNAPVDAIVKVDTSFLEKFGMEEGALTVINAETRDEMLEALKDQKIDFISGGGSANVVSVLCSAGGKGAFQGRVGDDDNGELFIQSLK
;
A
#
# COMPACT_ATOMS: atom_id res chain seq x y z
N MET A 1 -29.87 7.06 -1.25
CA MET A 1 -28.74 6.11 -1.23
C MET A 1 -27.71 6.59 -0.20
N LYS A 2 -27.05 5.66 0.52
CA LYS A 2 -26.10 6.01 1.59
C LYS A 2 -24.69 6.36 1.06
N TYR A 3 -24.28 5.75 -0.04
CA TYR A 3 -22.97 5.93 -0.68
C TYR A 3 -23.14 6.11 -2.20
N ASP A 4 -22.25 6.86 -2.83
CA ASP A 4 -22.11 7.05 -4.28
C ASP A 4 -21.20 5.97 -4.89
N LEU A 5 -20.21 5.51 -4.11
CA LEU A 5 -19.30 4.43 -4.49
C LEU A 5 -19.03 3.50 -3.30
N VAL A 6 -19.06 2.21 -3.56
CA VAL A 6 -18.51 1.19 -2.67
C VAL A 6 -17.43 0.46 -3.44
N SER A 7 -16.21 0.42 -2.90
CA SER A 7 -15.10 -0.33 -3.49
C SER A 7 -14.69 -1.49 -2.58
N ILE A 8 -14.16 -2.54 -3.20
CA ILE A 8 -13.61 -3.71 -2.53
C ILE A 8 -12.17 -3.87 -3.00
N GLY A 9 -11.24 -4.19 -2.10
CA GLY A 9 -9.86 -4.44 -2.49
C GLY A 9 -8.96 -4.82 -1.33
N ASN A 10 -7.71 -5.08 -1.67
CA ASN A 10 -6.66 -5.29 -0.68
C ASN A 10 -6.37 -3.97 0.05
N ALA A 11 -5.99 -4.07 1.32
CA ALA A 11 -5.66 -2.95 2.20
C ALA A 11 -4.18 -2.99 2.60
N PRO A 12 -3.23 -2.80 1.64
CA PRO A 12 -1.81 -2.79 1.96
C PRO A 12 -1.40 -1.46 2.59
N VAL A 13 -0.27 -1.49 3.29
CA VAL A 13 0.54 -0.30 3.58
C VAL A 13 1.68 -0.28 2.57
N ASP A 14 1.83 0.83 1.87
CA ASP A 14 2.90 1.05 0.90
C ASP A 14 4.17 1.50 1.66
N ALA A 15 5.25 0.75 1.47
CA ALA A 15 6.59 1.12 1.91
C ALA A 15 7.31 1.83 0.76
N ILE A 16 7.48 3.15 0.87
CA ILE A 16 8.04 3.98 -0.19
C ILE A 16 9.50 4.31 0.15
N VAL A 17 10.39 3.97 -0.77
CA VAL A 17 11.83 4.19 -0.64
C VAL A 17 12.43 4.54 -1.99
N LYS A 18 13.46 5.39 -2.00
CA LYS A 18 14.26 5.65 -3.20
C LYS A 18 15.38 4.63 -3.27
N VAL A 19 15.52 3.97 -4.41
CA VAL A 19 16.55 2.97 -4.67
C VAL A 19 17.18 3.23 -6.04
N ASP A 20 18.41 2.75 -6.22
CA ASP A 20 19.07 2.72 -7.53
C ASP A 20 18.58 1.52 -8.36
N THR A 21 18.72 1.58 -9.69
CA THR A 21 18.34 0.49 -10.61
C THR A 21 19.01 -0.85 -10.25
N SER A 22 20.21 -0.82 -9.66
CA SER A 22 20.92 -2.02 -9.19
C SER A 22 20.17 -2.79 -8.11
N PHE A 23 19.31 -2.13 -7.34
CA PHE A 23 18.44 -2.80 -6.37
C PHE A 23 17.36 -3.62 -7.07
N LEU A 24 16.77 -3.09 -8.15
CA LEU A 24 15.78 -3.80 -8.96
C LEU A 24 16.40 -5.04 -9.61
N GLU A 25 17.61 -4.89 -10.18
CA GLU A 25 18.37 -6.01 -10.76
C GLU A 25 18.66 -7.11 -9.73
N LYS A 26 19.07 -6.74 -8.51
CA LYS A 26 19.36 -7.68 -7.41
C LYS A 26 18.16 -8.59 -7.09
N PHE A 27 16.94 -8.04 -7.12
CA PHE A 27 15.72 -8.77 -6.81
C PHE A 27 14.96 -9.26 -8.05
N GLY A 28 15.55 -9.12 -9.25
CA GLY A 28 14.93 -9.57 -10.50
C GLY A 28 13.64 -8.82 -10.86
N MET A 29 13.54 -7.55 -10.47
CA MET A 29 12.37 -6.71 -10.71
C MET A 29 12.54 -5.89 -11.99
N GLU A 30 11.44 -5.73 -12.74
CA GLU A 30 11.37 -4.85 -13.91
C GLU A 30 10.87 -3.46 -13.50
N GLU A 31 11.54 -2.41 -13.99
CA GLU A 31 11.16 -1.03 -13.69
C GLU A 31 9.74 -0.73 -14.18
N GLY A 32 8.89 -0.18 -13.30
CA GLY A 32 7.50 0.18 -13.61
C GLY A 32 6.52 -1.00 -13.65
N ALA A 33 6.98 -2.23 -13.41
CA ALA A 33 6.11 -3.40 -13.34
C ALA A 33 5.51 -3.61 -11.94
N LEU A 34 4.38 -4.31 -11.88
CA LEU A 34 3.85 -4.87 -10.64
C LEU A 34 4.35 -6.31 -10.50
N THR A 35 5.12 -6.56 -9.45
CA THR A 35 5.63 -7.89 -9.12
C THR A 35 5.00 -8.38 -7.83
N VAL A 36 4.33 -9.53 -7.88
CA VAL A 36 3.84 -10.20 -6.67
C VAL A 36 4.99 -11.00 -6.08
N ILE A 37 5.34 -10.71 -4.82
CA ILE A 37 6.40 -11.39 -4.08
C ILE A 37 5.82 -12.12 -2.86
N ASN A 38 6.59 -13.09 -2.34
CA ASN A 38 6.24 -13.78 -1.09
C ASN A 38 6.80 -13.02 0.14
N ALA A 39 6.49 -13.52 1.34
CA ALA A 39 6.95 -12.89 2.58
C ALA A 39 8.48 -12.96 2.77
N GLU A 40 9.12 -14.04 2.31
CA GLU A 40 10.57 -14.23 2.42
C GLU A 40 11.31 -13.15 1.62
N THR A 41 10.96 -12.97 0.35
CA THR A 41 11.53 -11.93 -0.51
C THR A 41 11.23 -10.53 0.02
N ARG A 42 10.03 -10.29 0.56
CA ARG A 42 9.69 -9.02 1.21
C ARG A 42 10.65 -8.72 2.36
N ASP A 43 10.90 -9.69 3.23
CA ASP A 43 11.75 -9.51 4.41
C ASP A 43 13.23 -9.30 4.02
N GLU A 44 13.71 -10.03 3.01
CA GLU A 44 15.03 -9.80 2.43
C GLU A 44 15.20 -8.40 1.83
N MET A 45 14.16 -7.89 1.14
CA MET A 45 14.14 -6.54 0.60
C MET A 45 14.16 -5.50 1.72
N LEU A 46 13.33 -5.66 2.75
CA LEU A 46 13.27 -4.74 3.89
C LEU A 46 14.60 -4.70 4.67
N GLU A 47 15.24 -5.85 4.89
CA GLU A 47 16.56 -5.92 5.52
C GLU A 47 17.64 -5.25 4.65
N ALA A 48 17.60 -5.44 3.33
CA ALA A 48 18.51 -4.76 2.41
C ALA A 48 18.32 -3.22 2.37
N LEU A 49 17.16 -2.74 2.83
CA LEU A 49 16.78 -1.32 2.88
C LEU A 49 16.87 -0.71 4.29
N LYS A 50 17.35 -1.44 5.30
CA LYS A 50 17.31 -1.00 6.71
C LYS A 50 17.99 0.33 7.01
N ASP A 51 19.01 0.69 6.22
CA ASP A 51 19.76 1.94 6.37
C ASP A 51 19.15 3.10 5.57
N GLN A 52 18.08 2.84 4.80
CA GLN A 52 17.34 3.83 4.04
C GLN A 52 16.16 4.37 4.82
N LYS A 53 15.78 5.62 4.55
CA LYS A 53 14.51 6.16 5.03
C LYS A 53 13.37 5.54 4.22
N ILE A 54 12.51 4.79 4.90
CA ILE A 54 11.29 4.21 4.33
C ILE A 54 10.09 4.98 4.88
N ASP A 55 9.26 5.51 4.00
CA ASP A 55 7.99 6.15 4.36
C ASP A 55 6.86 5.12 4.23
N PHE A 56 6.12 4.90 5.31
CA PHE A 56 4.97 3.98 5.34
C PHE A 56 3.68 4.79 5.25
N ILE A 57 2.87 4.51 4.22
CA ILE A 57 1.57 5.16 4.02
C ILE A 57 0.52 4.13 3.64
N SER A 58 -0.75 4.38 3.94
CA SER A 58 -1.83 3.52 3.47
C SER A 58 -1.90 3.50 1.95
N GLY A 59 -1.98 2.31 1.37
CA GLY A 59 -2.00 2.11 -0.06
C GLY A 59 -3.31 1.51 -0.57
N GLY A 60 -3.21 0.78 -1.68
CA GLY A 60 -4.32 0.04 -2.27
C GLY A 60 -5.18 0.87 -3.21
N GLY A 61 -5.19 0.50 -4.50
CA GLY A 61 -5.90 1.25 -5.54
C GLY A 61 -7.38 1.50 -5.25
N SER A 62 -8.11 0.47 -4.79
CA SER A 62 -9.54 0.60 -4.45
C SER A 62 -9.79 1.57 -3.29
N ALA A 63 -8.92 1.59 -2.28
CA ALA A 63 -9.01 2.50 -1.14
C ALA A 63 -8.63 3.93 -1.56
N ASN A 64 -7.58 4.09 -2.37
CA ASN A 64 -7.15 5.38 -2.90
C ASN A 64 -8.24 6.06 -3.74
N VAL A 65 -8.95 5.31 -4.59
CA VAL A 65 -10.09 5.85 -5.36
C VAL A 65 -11.20 6.37 -4.45
N VAL A 66 -11.54 5.63 -3.39
CA VAL A 66 -12.54 6.06 -2.41
C VAL A 66 -12.07 7.28 -1.64
N SER A 67 -10.80 7.33 -1.23
CA SER A 67 -10.21 8.47 -0.53
C SER A 67 -10.28 9.75 -1.38
N VAL A 68 -9.94 9.65 -2.67
CA VAL A 68 -10.06 10.77 -3.62
C VAL A 68 -11.52 11.20 -3.80
N LEU A 69 -12.45 10.26 -3.95
CA LEU A 69 -13.88 10.58 -4.04
C LEU A 69 -14.39 11.33 -2.81
N CYS A 70 -14.06 10.84 -1.62
CA CYS A 70 -14.46 11.48 -0.36
C CYS A 70 -13.83 12.88 -0.22
N SER A 71 -12.57 13.03 -0.61
CA SER A 71 -11.88 14.34 -0.62
C SER A 71 -12.53 15.34 -1.59
N ALA A 72 -13.17 14.85 -2.65
CA ALA A 72 -13.94 15.65 -3.60
C ALA A 72 -15.40 15.92 -3.15
N GLY A 73 -15.81 15.46 -1.96
CA GLY A 73 -17.15 15.66 -1.41
C GLY A 73 -18.16 14.55 -1.73
N GLY A 74 -17.74 13.47 -2.39
CA GLY A 74 -18.58 12.28 -2.61
C GLY A 74 -18.70 11.42 -1.36
N LYS A 75 -19.65 10.48 -1.36
CA LYS A 75 -19.87 9.53 -0.26
C LYS A 75 -19.32 8.15 -0.64
N GLY A 76 -18.12 7.83 -0.18
CA GLY A 76 -17.47 6.54 -0.44
C GLY A 76 -17.58 5.55 0.72
N ALA A 77 -17.48 4.26 0.40
CA ALA A 77 -17.18 3.19 1.36
C ALA A 77 -16.14 2.23 0.76
N PHE A 78 -15.24 1.72 1.60
CA PHE A 78 -14.25 0.71 1.23
C PHE A 78 -14.45 -0.54 2.07
N GLN A 79 -14.33 -1.71 1.45
CA GLN A 79 -14.31 -3.00 2.13
C GLN A 79 -13.00 -3.74 1.80
N GLY A 80 -12.26 -4.09 2.83
CA GLY A 80 -11.00 -4.82 2.73
C GLY A 80 -10.70 -5.60 4.01
N ARG A 81 -9.53 -6.23 4.05
CA ARG A 81 -9.04 -6.98 5.21
C ARG A 81 -7.67 -6.47 5.61
N VAL A 82 -7.50 -6.21 6.89
CA VAL A 82 -6.22 -5.86 7.52
C VAL A 82 -5.81 -6.94 8.53
N GLY A 83 -4.52 -6.95 8.88
CA GLY A 83 -4.00 -7.72 10.01
C GLY A 83 -4.32 -7.04 11.35
N ASP A 84 -4.16 -7.80 12.44
CA ASP A 84 -4.15 -7.26 13.80
C ASP A 84 -2.70 -6.88 14.16
N ASP A 85 -2.21 -5.84 13.48
CA ASP A 85 -0.83 -5.37 13.55
C ASP A 85 -0.74 -3.85 13.29
N ASP A 86 0.45 -3.29 13.47
CA ASP A 86 0.70 -1.85 13.31
C ASP A 86 0.35 -1.33 11.90
N ASN A 87 0.53 -2.16 10.86
CA ASN A 87 0.15 -1.79 9.50
C ASN A 87 -1.38 -1.73 9.35
N GLY A 88 -2.09 -2.67 9.95
CA GLY A 88 -3.55 -2.67 9.98
C GLY A 88 -4.13 -1.47 10.71
N GLU A 89 -3.55 -1.11 11.87
CA GLU A 89 -3.95 0.09 12.61
C GLU A 89 -3.67 1.36 11.80
N LEU A 90 -2.49 1.48 11.18
CA LEU A 90 -2.14 2.61 10.30
C LEU A 90 -3.15 2.75 9.15
N PHE A 91 -3.50 1.64 8.50
CA PHE A 91 -4.48 1.64 7.43
C PHE A 91 -5.86 2.12 7.90
N ILE A 92 -6.34 1.57 9.02
CA ILE A 92 -7.64 1.96 9.60
C ILE A 92 -7.66 3.45 9.97
N GLN A 93 -6.57 3.97 10.55
CA GLN A 93 -6.47 5.38 10.92
C GLN A 93 -6.57 6.31 9.71
N SER A 94 -6.02 5.92 8.55
CA SER A 94 -6.10 6.71 7.32
C SER A 94 -7.48 6.81 6.67
N LEU A 95 -8.41 5.91 7.03
CA LEU A 95 -9.77 5.89 6.48
C LEU A 95 -10.76 6.77 7.28
N LYS A 96 -10.34 7.35 8.40
CA LYS A 96 -11.12 8.26 9.24
C LYS A 96 -11.03 9.69 8.74
#